data_AF-A0A6F9AIG1-F1
#
_entry.id   AF-A0A6F9AIG1-F1
#
_cell.length_a   1.000
_cell.length_b   1.000
_cell.length_c   1.000
_cell.angle_alpha   90.00
_cell.angle_beta   90.00
_cell.angle_gamma   90.00
#
_symmetry.space_group_name_H-M   'P 1'
#
loop_
_entity.id
_entity.type
_entity.pdbx_description
1 polymer ?
#
loop_
_entity_poly.entity_id
_entity_poly.type
_entity_poly.pdbx_seq_one_letter_code
_entity_poly.pdbx_strand_id
1 'polypeptide(L)'
;MELVIPSILFDNPVSSLLSRKLDTDELSVPSISTEIAEKMAKFHGMRMPFNKEPKWLFGTIDKYLNQVMRLTFTRESHMLNFARLMSYNLPQEMESLNLCKARNVLLLSGREGTDRQKLMLIDFEYSSYNYRGFDIGNHFCEWMYDYTNDKFPFFHVNSKNYPTKAQQLHFIGSYLSETDPGFENLSAEEQMKLKEELFVEANRFALASHFFWGLWSMIQARISTIEFGYMEYAMARFDAYFEQKRSLGV
;
A
#
# COMPACT_ATOMS: atom_id res chain seq x y z
N MET A 1 5.68 -13.50 -8.43
CA MET A 1 4.42 -12.76 -8.62
C MET A 1 3.49 -13.26 -7.55
N GLU A 2 2.94 -12.34 -6.76
CA GLU A 2 2.43 -12.61 -5.41
C GLU A 2 1.00 -12.08 -5.30
N LEU A 3 0.17 -12.74 -4.50
CA LEU A 3 -1.21 -12.34 -4.22
C LEU A 3 -1.18 -11.09 -3.33
N VAL A 4 -1.89 -10.03 -3.69
CA VAL A 4 -1.80 -8.69 -3.07
C VAL A 4 -3.01 -8.41 -2.19
N ILE A 5 -2.87 -7.67 -1.09
CA ILE A 5 -3.99 -7.12 -0.29
C ILE A 5 -3.84 -5.60 -0.31
N PRO A 6 -4.52 -4.92 -1.24
CA PRO A 6 -4.30 -3.48 -1.44
C PRO A 6 -4.73 -2.59 -0.28
N SER A 7 -5.47 -3.13 0.68
CA SER A 7 -5.96 -2.33 1.78
C SER A 7 -6.39 -3.26 2.89
N ILE A 8 -5.83 -3.08 4.08
CA ILE A 8 -6.58 -3.36 5.29
C ILE A 8 -7.61 -2.21 5.44
N LEU A 9 -8.51 -2.07 4.46
CA LEU A 9 -9.66 -1.17 4.55
C LEU A 9 -10.73 -1.99 5.25
N PHE A 10 -10.72 -1.79 6.55
CA PHE A 10 -11.58 -2.41 7.51
C PHE A 10 -13.02 -1.90 7.38
N ASP A 11 -13.82 -2.40 6.44
CA ASP A 11 -15.28 -2.27 6.54
C ASP A 11 -16.02 -3.41 5.84
N ASN A 12 -16.12 -4.53 6.55
CA ASN A 12 -17.35 -5.31 6.64
C ASN A 12 -17.40 -6.05 7.99
N PRO A 13 -18.57 -6.17 8.64
CA PRO A 13 -18.72 -6.98 9.83
C PRO A 13 -18.70 -8.46 9.41
N VAL A 14 -17.53 -9.09 9.47
CA VAL A 14 -17.47 -10.56 9.40
C VAL A 14 -18.04 -11.10 10.71
N SER A 15 -19.31 -11.49 10.67
CA SER A 15 -19.97 -12.13 11.81
C SER A 15 -19.30 -13.48 12.09
N SER A 16 -18.96 -13.72 13.37
CA SER A 16 -18.57 -14.99 14.02
C SER A 16 -17.12 -15.23 14.43
N LEU A 17 -16.18 -14.31 14.21
CA LEU A 17 -14.85 -14.40 14.84
C LEU A 17 -14.78 -13.47 16.06
N LEU A 18 -14.40 -14.00 17.23
CA LEU A 18 -14.15 -13.20 18.43
C LEU A 18 -12.80 -12.48 18.27
N SER A 19 -12.78 -11.44 17.43
CA SER A 19 -11.59 -10.66 17.08
C SER A 19 -11.89 -9.16 17.09
N ARG A 20 -10.83 -8.35 17.15
CA ARG A 20 -10.89 -6.89 16.92
C ARG A 20 -9.93 -6.50 15.80
N LYS A 21 -10.20 -5.35 15.19
CA LYS A 21 -9.29 -4.69 14.23
C LYS A 21 -8.06 -4.19 15.00
N LEU A 22 -6.92 -4.10 14.31
CA LEU A 22 -5.73 -3.41 14.85
C LEU A 22 -5.94 -1.90 14.71
N ASP A 23 -5.53 -1.16 15.73
CA ASP A 23 -5.46 0.29 15.67
C ASP A 23 -4.17 0.71 14.93
N THR A 24 -4.17 1.90 14.32
CA THR A 24 -3.04 2.35 13.47
C THR A 24 -1.72 2.43 14.23
N ASP A 25 -1.74 2.79 15.52
CA ASP A 25 -0.56 2.88 16.37
C ASP A 25 0.06 1.50 16.69
N GLU A 26 -0.76 0.45 16.72
CA GLU A 26 -0.31 -0.93 16.93
C GLU A 26 0.57 -1.46 15.79
N LEU A 27 0.44 -0.90 14.58
CA LEU A 27 1.27 -1.28 13.43
C LEU A 27 2.77 -1.07 13.72
N SER A 28 3.09 -0.08 14.57
CA SER A 28 4.46 0.26 14.94
C SER A 28 5.08 -0.66 16.00
N VAL A 29 4.28 -1.50 16.65
CA VAL A 29 4.74 -2.42 17.69
C VAL A 29 5.58 -3.54 17.05
N PRO A 30 6.86 -3.73 17.44
CA PRO A 30 7.77 -4.64 16.73
C PRO A 30 7.27 -6.07 16.57
N SER A 31 6.62 -6.64 17.59
CA SER A 31 6.08 -8.00 17.54
C SER A 31 4.87 -8.13 16.59
N ILE A 32 4.02 -7.09 16.54
CA ILE A 32 2.88 -7.04 15.62
C ILE A 32 3.39 -6.86 14.19
N SER A 33 4.35 -5.95 13.99
CA SER A 33 4.99 -5.71 12.70
C SER A 33 5.66 -6.99 12.15
N THR A 34 6.35 -7.76 12.99
CA THR A 34 6.89 -9.08 12.62
C THR A 34 5.80 -10.05 12.19
N GLU A 35 4.72 -10.17 12.96
CA GLU A 35 3.64 -11.09 12.63
C GLU A 35 2.91 -10.71 11.32
N ILE A 36 2.74 -9.41 11.06
CA ILE A 36 2.21 -8.92 9.79
C ILE A 36 3.15 -9.28 8.63
N ALA A 37 4.46 -9.08 8.80
CA ALA A 37 5.47 -9.39 7.78
C ALA A 37 5.46 -10.89 7.41
N GLU A 38 5.42 -11.78 8.40
CA GLU A 38 5.34 -13.23 8.18
C GLU A 38 4.04 -13.62 7.46
N LYS A 39 2.91 -13.00 7.83
CA LYS A 39 1.61 -13.29 7.20
C LYS A 39 1.57 -12.81 5.76
N MET A 40 2.12 -11.63 5.49
CA MET A 40 2.26 -11.11 4.14
C MET A 40 3.14 -12.04 3.30
N ALA A 41 4.28 -12.49 3.81
CA ALA A 41 5.15 -13.45 3.13
C ALA A 41 4.43 -14.78 2.80
N LYS A 42 3.69 -15.35 3.77
CA LYS A 42 2.88 -16.56 3.55
C LYS A 42 1.81 -16.36 2.49
N PHE A 43 1.10 -15.22 2.54
CA PHE A 43 0.07 -14.86 1.57
C PHE A 43 0.66 -14.71 0.16
N HIS A 44 1.82 -14.08 0.05
CA HIS A 44 2.55 -13.92 -1.19
C HIS A 44 3.04 -15.26 -1.78
N GLY A 45 3.35 -16.24 -0.91
CA GLY A 45 3.68 -17.62 -1.29
C GLY A 45 2.50 -18.45 -1.81
N MET A 46 1.25 -17.98 -1.69
CA MET A 46 0.07 -18.72 -2.12
C MET A 46 -0.01 -18.88 -3.64
N ARG A 47 -0.43 -20.07 -4.09
CA ARG A 47 -0.69 -20.36 -5.50
C ARG A 47 -2.19 -20.34 -5.76
N MET A 48 -2.67 -19.24 -6.31
CA MET A 48 -4.08 -19.07 -6.64
C MET A 48 -4.35 -19.29 -8.13
N PRO A 49 -5.54 -19.80 -8.50
CA PRO A 49 -5.92 -20.05 -9.89
C PRO A 49 -6.36 -18.77 -10.63
N PHE A 50 -5.60 -17.68 -10.50
CA PHE A 50 -5.87 -16.39 -11.15
C PHE A 50 -4.83 -16.07 -12.21
N ASN A 51 -5.10 -15.03 -13.03
CA ASN A 51 -4.11 -14.51 -13.96
C ASN A 51 -2.88 -14.05 -13.17
N LYS A 52 -1.71 -14.59 -13.54
CA LYS A 52 -0.44 -14.33 -12.86
C LYS A 52 0.24 -13.05 -13.33
N GLU A 53 -0.16 -12.47 -14.47
CA GLU A 53 0.48 -11.26 -15.00
C GLU A 53 0.18 -10.03 -14.12
N PRO A 54 1.19 -9.20 -13.78
CA PRO A 54 1.03 -8.08 -12.86
C PRO A 54 0.52 -6.84 -13.60
N LYS A 55 -0.61 -7.01 -14.31
CA LYS A 55 -1.28 -5.96 -15.08
C LYS A 55 -2.26 -5.18 -14.23
N TRP A 56 -2.68 -5.72 -13.09
CA TRP A 56 -3.76 -5.18 -12.28
C TRP A 56 -3.48 -3.77 -11.77
N LEU A 57 -2.35 -3.52 -11.11
CA LEU A 57 -2.06 -2.21 -10.49
C LEU A 57 -2.06 -1.08 -11.52
N PHE A 58 -1.16 -1.15 -12.49
CA PHE A 58 -1.01 -0.07 -13.47
C PHE A 58 -2.17 0.01 -14.46
N GLY A 59 -2.81 -1.12 -14.79
CA GLY A 59 -4.05 -1.11 -15.57
C GLY A 59 -5.20 -0.45 -14.83
N THR A 60 -5.27 -0.62 -13.51
CA THR A 60 -6.29 0.05 -12.67
C THR A 60 -5.98 1.53 -12.50
N ILE A 61 -4.71 1.91 -12.27
CA ILE A 61 -4.30 3.32 -12.22
C ILE A 61 -4.66 4.03 -13.52
N ASP A 62 -4.36 3.43 -14.68
CA ASP A 62 -4.71 3.99 -15.99
C ASP A 62 -6.24 4.15 -16.15
N LYS A 63 -7.01 3.14 -15.76
CA LYS A 63 -8.48 3.20 -15.76
C LYS A 63 -9.02 4.31 -14.83
N TYR A 64 -8.41 4.48 -13.66
CA TYR A 64 -8.83 5.53 -12.71
C TYR A 64 -8.45 6.91 -13.22
N LEU A 65 -7.24 7.09 -13.73
CA LEU A 65 -6.81 8.34 -14.33
C LEU A 65 -7.75 8.75 -15.47
N ASN A 66 -8.08 7.84 -16.37
CA ASN A 66 -9.02 8.09 -17.46
C ASN A 66 -10.42 8.52 -16.98
N GLN A 67 -10.89 8.00 -15.86
CA GLN A 67 -12.14 8.44 -15.23
C GLN A 67 -11.99 9.82 -14.59
N VAL A 68 -10.92 10.04 -13.83
CA VAL A 68 -10.59 11.31 -13.16
C VAL A 68 -10.54 12.47 -14.17
N MET A 69 -9.93 12.26 -15.34
CA MET A 69 -9.88 13.27 -16.42
C MET A 69 -11.25 13.71 -16.94
N ARG A 70 -12.32 12.93 -16.65
CA ARG A 70 -13.70 13.22 -17.09
C ARG A 70 -14.60 13.68 -15.95
N LEU A 71 -14.08 13.74 -14.72
CA LEU A 71 -14.86 14.15 -13.56
C LEU A 71 -15.20 15.64 -13.63
N THR A 72 -16.38 15.95 -13.12
CA THR A 72 -16.82 17.32 -12.86
C THR A 72 -17.46 17.36 -11.48
N PHE A 73 -17.25 18.47 -10.78
CA PHE A 73 -17.79 18.73 -9.45
C PHE A 73 -18.64 19.99 -9.47
N THR A 74 -19.68 20.03 -8.65
CA THR A 74 -20.59 21.18 -8.53
C THR A 74 -20.39 21.97 -7.24
N ARG A 75 -19.82 21.34 -6.20
CA ARG A 75 -19.49 22.00 -4.93
C ARG A 75 -18.21 22.79 -5.08
N GLU A 76 -18.23 24.06 -4.67
CA GLU A 76 -17.09 24.98 -4.81
C GLU A 76 -15.80 24.46 -4.17
N SER A 77 -15.88 23.96 -2.93
CA SER A 77 -14.73 23.38 -2.24
C SER A 77 -14.11 22.20 -3.00
N HIS A 78 -14.93 21.32 -3.56
CA HIS A 78 -14.46 20.19 -4.37
C HIS A 78 -13.87 20.66 -5.70
N MET A 79 -14.44 21.68 -6.34
CA MET A 79 -13.89 22.24 -7.57
C MET A 79 -12.50 22.83 -7.35
N LEU A 80 -12.30 23.59 -6.26
CA LEU A 80 -11.00 24.18 -5.91
C LEU A 80 -9.95 23.11 -5.62
N ASN A 81 -10.29 22.11 -4.79
CA ASN A 81 -9.38 21.01 -4.47
C ASN A 81 -9.06 20.16 -5.70
N PHE A 82 -10.07 19.84 -6.53
CA PHE A 82 -9.87 19.11 -7.76
C PHE A 82 -8.98 19.88 -8.74
N ALA A 83 -9.19 21.19 -8.90
CA ALA A 83 -8.32 22.03 -9.74
C ALA A 83 -6.86 22.02 -9.25
N ARG A 84 -6.63 22.04 -7.93
CA ARG A 84 -5.29 21.88 -7.36
C ARG A 84 -4.69 20.51 -7.70
N LEU A 85 -5.44 19.42 -7.55
CA LEU A 85 -4.97 18.08 -7.91
C LEU A 85 -4.62 17.95 -9.40
N MET A 86 -5.45 18.52 -10.27
CA MET A 86 -5.23 18.52 -11.72
C MET A 86 -4.01 19.35 -12.14
N SER A 87 -3.60 20.34 -11.33
CA SER A 87 -2.40 21.15 -11.61
C SER A 87 -1.08 20.35 -11.56
N TYR A 88 -1.08 19.17 -10.93
CA TYR A 88 0.09 18.30 -10.83
C TYR A 88 0.42 17.52 -12.11
N ASN A 89 -0.38 17.64 -13.18
CA ASN A 89 -0.22 16.87 -14.41
C ASN A 89 -0.13 15.35 -14.15
N LEU A 90 -1.20 14.80 -13.57
CA LEU A 90 -1.31 13.38 -13.21
C LEU A 90 -0.92 12.40 -14.34
N PRO A 91 -1.22 12.66 -15.64
CA PRO A 91 -0.70 11.83 -16.72
C PRO A 91 0.83 11.71 -16.77
N GLN A 92 1.55 12.82 -16.59
CA GLN A 92 3.01 12.82 -16.56
C GLN A 92 3.58 12.09 -15.33
N GLU A 93 2.90 12.20 -14.20
CA GLU A 93 3.27 11.46 -12.98
C GLU A 93 3.06 9.95 -13.15
N MET A 94 2.01 9.53 -13.87
CA MET A 94 1.80 8.12 -14.22
C MET A 94 2.93 7.57 -15.12
N GLU A 95 3.42 8.36 -16.08
CA GLU A 95 4.59 7.98 -16.88
C GLU A 95 5.84 7.78 -16.01
N SER A 96 6.06 8.66 -15.03
CA SER A 96 7.17 8.57 -14.07
C SER A 96 7.11 7.28 -13.23
N LEU A 97 5.90 6.89 -12.79
CA LEU A 97 5.66 5.64 -12.07
C LEU A 97 5.90 4.40 -12.94
N ASN A 98 5.53 4.45 -14.22
CA ASN A 98 5.79 3.36 -15.18
C ASN A 98 7.30 3.14 -15.41
N LEU A 99 8.11 4.20 -15.43
CA LEU A 99 9.57 4.08 -15.49
C LEU A 99 10.14 3.44 -14.23
N CYS A 100 9.60 3.76 -13.05
CA CYS A 100 10.00 3.14 -11.79
C CYS A 100 9.69 1.63 -11.76
N LYS A 101 8.51 1.23 -12.26
CA LYS A 101 8.12 -0.18 -12.43
C LYS A 101 9.14 -0.98 -13.26
N ALA A 102 9.57 -0.45 -14.40
CA ALA A 102 10.46 -1.15 -15.32
C ALA A 102 11.83 -1.49 -14.71
N ARG A 103 12.24 -0.76 -13.68
CA ARG A 103 13.56 -0.92 -13.03
C ARG A 103 13.59 -1.94 -11.88
N ASN A 104 12.44 -2.48 -11.45
CA ASN A 104 12.30 -3.23 -10.20
C ASN A 104 11.81 -4.69 -10.39
N VAL A 105 11.92 -5.30 -11.58
CA VAL A 105 11.38 -6.65 -11.82
C VAL A 105 12.36 -7.74 -11.34
N LEU A 106 12.13 -8.27 -10.14
CA LEU A 106 12.74 -9.52 -9.65
C LEU A 106 11.64 -10.55 -9.33
N LEU A 107 11.90 -11.81 -9.67
CA LEU A 107 10.95 -12.93 -9.57
C LEU A 107 11.49 -13.94 -8.55
N LEU A 108 10.74 -14.22 -7.47
CA LEU A 108 11.10 -15.27 -6.51
C LEU A 108 10.06 -16.40 -6.48
N SER A 109 10.56 -17.59 -6.14
CA SER A 109 9.90 -18.90 -6.15
C SER A 109 9.48 -19.32 -4.74
N GLY A 110 8.19 -19.59 -4.50
CA GLY A 110 7.64 -19.85 -3.17
C GLY A 110 7.47 -21.31 -2.75
N ARG A 111 7.20 -21.53 -1.44
CA ARG A 111 6.48 -22.69 -0.86
C ARG A 111 6.08 -22.53 0.62
N GLU A 112 5.38 -23.57 1.12
CA GLU A 112 4.38 -23.68 2.20
C GLU A 112 4.90 -23.55 3.65
N GLY A 113 4.10 -22.88 4.50
CA GLY A 113 4.43 -22.55 5.89
C GLY A 113 3.77 -23.43 6.97
N THR A 114 4.29 -23.33 8.19
CA THR A 114 3.81 -24.01 9.41
C THR A 114 3.06 -23.05 10.35
N ASP A 115 2.19 -23.60 11.19
CA ASP A 115 1.11 -22.87 11.89
C ASP A 115 1.45 -22.53 13.34
N ARG A 116 1.56 -21.23 13.64
CA ARG A 116 1.71 -20.68 15.02
C ARG A 116 1.41 -19.17 15.08
N GLN A 117 0.26 -18.71 14.58
CA GLN A 117 -0.02 -17.26 14.47
C GLN A 117 -1.42 -16.86 14.99
N LYS A 118 -1.57 -15.60 15.42
CA LYS A 118 -2.75 -15.02 16.10
C LYS A 118 -3.51 -13.98 15.25
N LEU A 119 -2.90 -13.38 14.23
CA LEU A 119 -3.55 -12.44 13.30
C LEU A 119 -4.16 -13.16 12.08
N MET A 120 -5.11 -12.55 11.39
CA MET A 120 -5.70 -13.08 10.16
C MET A 120 -5.84 -11.94 9.15
N LEU A 121 -5.38 -12.14 7.92
CA LEU A 121 -5.62 -11.21 6.82
C LEU A 121 -7.05 -11.41 6.30
N ILE A 122 -7.80 -10.33 6.15
CA ILE A 122 -9.20 -10.32 5.68
C ILE A 122 -9.37 -9.27 4.57
N ASP A 123 -10.56 -9.22 3.96
CA ASP A 123 -10.96 -8.25 2.93
C ASP A 123 -10.12 -8.25 1.63
N PHE A 124 -10.30 -9.31 0.84
CA PHE A 124 -9.58 -9.57 -0.43
C PHE A 124 -10.18 -8.88 -1.67
N GLU A 125 -10.98 -7.83 -1.50
CA GLU A 125 -11.75 -7.20 -2.61
C GLU A 125 -10.83 -6.70 -3.75
N TYR A 126 -9.63 -6.25 -3.40
CA TYR A 126 -8.65 -5.76 -4.36
C TYR A 126 -7.51 -6.78 -4.63
N SER A 127 -7.66 -8.03 -4.16
CA SER A 127 -6.58 -9.02 -4.30
C SER A 127 -6.33 -9.48 -5.73
N SER A 128 -5.06 -9.47 -6.13
CA SER A 128 -4.63 -9.89 -7.46
C SER A 128 -3.16 -10.33 -7.44
N TYR A 129 -2.68 -10.99 -8.49
CA TYR A 129 -1.23 -11.14 -8.68
C TYR A 129 -0.63 -9.79 -9.05
N ASN A 130 0.26 -9.26 -8.20
CA ASN A 130 0.86 -7.93 -8.39
C ASN A 130 2.28 -7.86 -7.76
N TYR A 131 2.89 -6.69 -7.74
CA TYR A 131 4.27 -6.47 -7.28
C TYR A 131 4.33 -6.46 -5.75
N ARG A 132 5.21 -7.27 -5.15
CA ARG A 132 5.39 -7.35 -3.69
C ARG A 132 5.71 -6.00 -3.04
N GLY A 133 6.49 -5.17 -3.73
CA GLY A 133 6.81 -3.82 -3.28
C GLY A 133 5.54 -2.96 -3.10
N PHE A 134 4.46 -3.22 -3.84
CA PHE A 134 3.19 -2.53 -3.65
C PHE A 134 2.52 -2.90 -2.34
N ASP A 135 2.42 -4.17 -1.96
CA ASP A 135 1.83 -4.53 -0.66
C ASP A 135 2.65 -3.99 0.50
N ILE A 136 3.98 -4.18 0.45
CA ILE A 136 4.87 -3.71 1.52
C ILE A 136 4.84 -2.18 1.60
N GLY A 137 4.98 -1.50 0.46
CA GLY A 137 4.95 -0.04 0.38
C GLY A 137 3.59 0.54 0.81
N ASN A 138 2.49 -0.09 0.39
CA ASN A 138 1.14 0.29 0.81
C ASN A 138 0.94 0.09 2.31
N HIS A 139 1.39 -1.05 2.86
CA HIS A 139 1.33 -1.29 4.30
C HIS A 139 2.09 -0.20 5.08
N PHE A 140 3.26 0.22 4.61
CA PHE A 140 3.99 1.33 5.22
C PHE A 140 3.25 2.67 5.10
N CYS A 141 2.56 2.92 3.98
CA CYS A 141 1.71 4.10 3.84
C CYS A 141 0.61 4.13 4.91
N GLU A 142 -0.03 2.98 5.21
CA GLU A 142 -1.15 2.90 6.16
C GLU A 142 -0.77 3.27 7.60
N TRP A 143 0.52 3.26 7.97
CA TRP A 143 0.96 3.76 9.30
C TRP A 143 0.68 5.25 9.49
N MET A 144 0.51 6.00 8.39
CA MET A 144 0.21 7.42 8.42
C MET A 144 -1.28 7.73 8.54
N TYR A 145 -2.17 6.78 8.24
CA TYR A 145 -3.60 7.03 8.11
C TYR A 145 -4.39 6.30 9.20
N ASP A 146 -5.13 7.07 10.00
CA ASP A 146 -6.06 6.57 11.00
C ASP A 146 -7.48 6.89 10.55
N TYR A 147 -8.31 5.86 10.36
CA TYR A 147 -9.69 5.98 9.86
C TYR A 147 -10.73 5.91 10.98
N THR A 148 -10.33 5.96 12.25
CA THR A 148 -11.24 5.84 13.41
C THR A 148 -11.83 7.18 13.87
N ASN A 149 -11.40 8.29 13.25
CA ASN A 149 -11.86 9.63 13.59
C ASN A 149 -13.38 9.79 13.37
N ASP A 150 -14.10 10.18 14.43
CA ASP A 150 -15.56 10.30 14.45
C ASP A 150 -16.08 11.61 13.81
N LYS A 151 -15.17 12.51 13.45
CA LYS A 151 -15.48 13.81 12.85
C LYS A 151 -14.92 13.93 11.45
N PHE A 152 -15.62 14.65 10.58
CA PHE A 152 -15.12 15.03 9.26
C PHE A 152 -13.67 15.55 9.35
N PRO A 153 -12.74 15.06 8.51
CA PRO A 153 -12.97 14.26 7.31
C PRO A 153 -13.07 12.74 7.52
N PHE A 154 -13.25 12.28 8.76
CA PHE A 154 -13.36 10.87 9.18
C PHE A 154 -12.06 10.07 9.06
N PHE A 155 -10.94 10.78 8.96
CA PHE A 155 -9.61 10.22 9.12
C PHE A 155 -8.66 11.26 9.74
N HIS A 156 -7.53 10.80 10.24
CA HIS A 156 -6.38 11.61 10.65
C HIS A 156 -5.14 11.16 9.87
N VAL A 157 -4.27 12.11 9.53
CA VAL A 157 -3.00 11.82 8.86
C VAL A 157 -1.86 12.38 9.68
N ASN A 158 -0.90 11.52 9.97
CA ASN A 158 0.36 11.93 10.58
C ASN A 158 1.52 11.37 9.76
N SER A 159 2.12 12.21 8.90
CA SER A 159 3.25 11.81 8.05
C SER A 159 4.48 11.38 8.84
N LYS A 160 4.62 11.82 10.10
CA LYS A 160 5.71 11.40 10.99
C LYS A 160 5.60 9.95 11.43
N ASN A 161 4.43 9.31 11.25
CA ASN A 161 4.23 7.91 11.57
C ASN A 161 4.69 6.95 10.46
N TYR A 162 5.08 7.46 9.28
CA TYR A 162 5.68 6.60 8.26
C TYR A 162 6.88 5.84 8.86
N PRO A 163 7.00 4.51 8.67
CA PRO A 163 8.00 3.73 9.37
C PRO A 163 9.40 4.23 9.06
N THR A 164 10.20 4.40 10.10
CA THR A 164 11.62 4.75 9.97
C THR A 164 12.37 3.66 9.20
N LYS A 165 13.54 3.99 8.64
CA LYS A 165 14.38 2.99 7.95
C LYS A 165 14.65 1.74 8.83
N ALA A 166 14.87 1.93 10.13
CA ALA A 166 15.06 0.81 11.07
C ALA A 166 13.81 -0.08 11.18
N GLN A 167 12.61 0.51 11.29
CA GLN A 167 11.35 -0.23 11.34
C GLN A 167 11.07 -0.96 10.02
N GLN A 168 11.36 -0.33 8.88
CA GLN A 168 11.21 -0.96 7.57
C GLN A 168 12.18 -2.14 7.40
N LEU A 169 13.46 -1.99 7.77
CA LEU A 169 14.43 -3.09 7.70
C LEU A 169 14.09 -4.23 8.68
N HIS A 170 13.46 -3.92 9.82
CA HIS A 170 12.91 -4.93 10.74
C HIS A 170 11.79 -5.73 10.07
N PHE A 171 10.76 -5.05 9.54
CA PHE A 171 9.67 -5.68 8.80
C PHE A 171 10.19 -6.53 7.63
N ILE A 172 11.07 -5.95 6.81
CA ILE A 172 11.65 -6.60 5.64
C ILE A 172 12.48 -7.82 6.04
N GLY A 173 13.21 -7.75 7.16
CA GLY A 173 13.93 -8.90 7.70
C GLY A 173 13.00 -10.06 8.00
N SER A 174 11.95 -9.83 8.81
CA SER A 174 10.94 -10.86 9.11
C SER A 174 10.26 -11.40 7.85
N TYR A 175 9.95 -10.53 6.89
CA TYR A 175 9.37 -10.93 5.60
C TYR A 175 10.31 -11.86 4.81
N LEU A 176 11.59 -11.50 4.69
CA LEU A 176 12.58 -12.29 3.94
C LEU A 176 12.89 -13.62 4.62
N SER A 177 13.01 -13.65 5.95
CA SER A 177 13.21 -14.88 6.73
C SER A 177 12.07 -15.88 6.53
N GLU A 178 10.83 -15.40 6.43
CA GLU A 178 9.67 -16.25 6.14
C GLU A 178 9.59 -16.66 4.66
N THR A 179 10.05 -15.80 3.74
CA THR A 179 9.99 -16.07 2.30
C THR A 179 11.09 -17.03 1.83
N ASP A 180 12.27 -16.97 2.43
CA ASP A 180 13.45 -17.77 2.06
C ASP A 180 14.10 -18.39 3.31
N PRO A 181 13.94 -19.71 3.54
CA PRO A 181 14.60 -20.41 4.65
C PRO A 181 16.13 -20.34 4.63
N GLY A 182 16.72 -20.04 3.47
CA GLY A 182 18.15 -19.82 3.30
C GLY A 182 18.62 -18.46 3.81
N PHE A 183 17.71 -17.49 3.99
CA PHE A 183 18.04 -16.11 4.35
C PHE A 183 18.82 -16.01 5.67
N GLU A 184 18.41 -16.76 6.69
CA GLU A 184 19.08 -16.78 8.00
C GLU A 184 20.49 -17.39 7.95
N ASN A 185 20.78 -18.20 6.93
CA ASN A 185 22.11 -18.81 6.74
C ASN A 185 23.08 -17.90 5.98
N LEU A 186 22.61 -16.77 5.44
CA LEU A 186 23.44 -15.78 4.74
C LEU A 186 24.29 -14.99 5.74
N SER A 187 25.40 -14.43 5.25
CA SER A 187 26.20 -13.48 6.02
C SER A 187 25.40 -12.21 6.36
N ALA A 188 25.81 -11.48 7.40
CA ALA A 188 25.13 -10.24 7.79
C ALA A 188 25.15 -9.20 6.66
N GLU A 189 26.23 -9.15 5.88
CA GLU A 189 26.39 -8.28 4.72
C GLU A 189 25.40 -8.64 3.60
N GLU A 190 25.23 -9.93 3.29
CA GLU A 190 24.28 -10.40 2.28
C GLU A 190 22.83 -10.17 2.71
N GLN A 191 22.49 -10.45 3.98
CA GLN A 191 21.18 -10.14 4.52
C GLN A 191 20.88 -8.65 4.41
N MET A 192 21.82 -7.79 4.81
CA MET A 192 21.64 -6.34 4.73
C MET A 192 21.44 -5.87 3.29
N LYS A 193 22.22 -6.42 2.33
CA LYS A 193 22.07 -6.10 0.91
C LYS A 193 20.65 -6.41 0.41
N LEU A 194 20.13 -7.61 0.70
CA LEU A 194 18.77 -8.01 0.30
C LEU A 194 17.70 -7.13 0.96
N LYS A 195 17.88 -6.78 2.25
CA LYS A 195 16.98 -5.87 2.96
C LYS A 195 16.96 -4.47 2.33
N GLU A 196 18.12 -3.94 1.97
CA GLU A 196 18.25 -2.62 1.32
C GLU A 196 17.64 -2.61 -0.09
N GLU A 197 17.81 -3.68 -0.87
CA GLU A 197 17.18 -3.81 -2.19
C GLU A 197 15.65 -3.78 -2.08
N LEU A 198 15.07 -4.56 -1.15
CA LEU A 198 13.63 -4.58 -0.92
C LEU A 198 13.13 -3.27 -0.26
N PHE A 199 13.95 -2.61 0.55
CA PHE A 199 13.65 -1.27 1.09
C PHE A 199 13.47 -0.25 -0.04
N VAL A 200 14.38 -0.23 -1.02
CA VAL A 200 14.27 0.67 -2.19
C VAL A 200 13.05 0.29 -3.04
N GLU A 201 12.81 -1.00 -3.25
CA GLU A 201 11.64 -1.49 -3.98
C GLU A 201 10.32 -1.00 -3.33
N ALA A 202 10.14 -1.28 -2.04
CA ALA A 202 8.93 -0.94 -1.29
C ALA A 202 8.66 0.57 -1.27
N ASN A 203 9.67 1.40 -1.02
CA ASN A 203 9.48 2.86 -1.00
C ASN A 203 9.16 3.45 -2.38
N ARG A 204 9.66 2.85 -3.47
CA ARG A 204 9.23 3.27 -4.82
C ARG A 204 7.78 2.91 -5.09
N PHE A 205 7.33 1.75 -4.63
CA PHE A 205 5.95 1.31 -4.79
C PHE A 205 4.97 1.97 -3.80
N ALA A 206 5.44 2.50 -2.67
CA ALA A 206 4.66 3.38 -1.80
C ALA A 206 4.16 4.64 -2.56
N LEU A 207 4.95 5.17 -3.51
CA LEU A 207 4.48 6.21 -4.43
C LEU A 207 3.28 5.73 -5.27
N ALA A 208 3.33 4.51 -5.78
CA ALA A 208 2.21 3.93 -6.51
C ALA A 208 0.98 3.72 -5.62
N SER A 209 1.16 3.39 -4.32
CA SER A 209 0.08 3.34 -3.34
C SER A 209 -0.57 4.71 -3.16
N HIS A 210 0.21 5.77 -2.92
CA HIS A 210 -0.33 7.12 -2.81
C HIS A 210 -1.09 7.55 -4.07
N PHE A 211 -0.52 7.31 -5.24
CA PHE A 211 -1.14 7.67 -6.52
C PHE A 211 -2.44 6.89 -6.77
N PHE A 212 -2.43 5.58 -6.55
CA PHE A 212 -3.61 4.71 -6.69
C PHE A 212 -4.77 5.19 -5.81
N TRP A 213 -4.52 5.34 -4.51
CA TRP A 213 -5.56 5.70 -3.54
C TRP A 213 -6.00 7.16 -3.67
N GLY A 214 -5.11 8.05 -4.12
CA GLY A 214 -5.45 9.42 -4.48
C GLY A 214 -6.48 9.46 -5.62
N LEU A 215 -6.21 8.76 -6.73
CA LEU A 215 -7.14 8.69 -7.86
C LEU A 215 -8.46 7.98 -7.50
N TRP A 216 -8.38 6.86 -6.79
CA TRP A 216 -9.56 6.16 -6.29
C TRP A 216 -10.45 7.11 -5.48
N SER A 217 -9.85 7.88 -4.58
CA SER A 217 -10.59 8.79 -3.70
C SER A 217 -11.22 9.95 -4.46
N MET A 218 -10.56 10.47 -5.51
CA MET A 218 -11.17 11.48 -6.39
C MET A 218 -12.44 10.95 -7.07
N ILE A 219 -12.43 9.68 -7.50
CA ILE A 219 -13.61 9.02 -8.08
C ILE A 219 -14.70 8.85 -7.00
N GLN A 220 -14.34 8.36 -5.82
CA GLN A 220 -15.28 8.16 -4.72
C GLN A 220 -15.93 9.46 -4.25
N ALA A 221 -15.22 10.59 -4.27
CA ALA A 221 -15.77 11.90 -3.97
C ALA A 221 -16.95 12.30 -4.87
N ARG A 222 -17.12 11.62 -6.02
CA ARG A 222 -18.23 11.84 -6.96
C ARG A 222 -19.34 10.80 -6.86
N ILE A 223 -19.02 9.55 -6.55
CA ILE A 223 -19.94 8.41 -6.69
C ILE A 223 -20.32 7.75 -5.37
N SER A 224 -19.52 7.91 -4.32
CA SER A 224 -19.77 7.27 -3.03
C SER A 224 -20.94 7.91 -2.29
N THR A 225 -21.71 7.08 -1.61
CA THR A 225 -22.75 7.50 -0.66
C THR A 225 -22.27 7.44 0.79
N ILE A 226 -21.07 6.92 1.04
CA ILE A 226 -20.49 6.83 2.38
C ILE A 226 -20.02 8.21 2.80
N GLU A 227 -20.31 8.59 4.04
CA GLU A 227 -19.88 9.87 4.61
C GLU A 227 -18.39 9.79 4.96
N PHE A 228 -17.54 10.25 4.03
CA PHE A 228 -16.09 10.28 4.17
C PHE A 228 -15.51 11.47 3.39
N GLY A 229 -14.46 12.11 3.93
CA GLY A 229 -13.78 13.23 3.28
C GLY A 229 -12.89 12.79 2.12
N TYR A 230 -13.48 12.23 1.06
CA TYR A 230 -12.74 11.65 -0.06
C TYR A 230 -11.86 12.67 -0.80
N MET A 231 -12.30 13.93 -0.91
CA MET A 231 -11.48 14.95 -1.57
C MET A 231 -10.29 15.33 -0.69
N GLU A 232 -10.50 15.47 0.62
CA GLU A 232 -9.46 15.73 1.61
C GLU A 232 -8.45 14.57 1.66
N TYR A 233 -8.93 13.34 1.56
CA TYR A 233 -8.09 12.15 1.50
C TYR A 233 -7.24 12.13 0.23
N ALA A 234 -7.84 12.42 -0.94
CA ALA A 234 -7.09 12.53 -2.19
C ALA A 234 -5.96 13.57 -2.08
N MET A 235 -6.26 14.75 -1.52
CA MET A 235 -5.26 15.79 -1.25
C MET A 235 -4.13 15.27 -0.36
N ALA A 236 -4.45 14.60 0.75
CA ALA A 236 -3.46 14.05 1.66
C ALA A 236 -2.57 12.99 1.00
N ARG A 237 -3.15 12.09 0.18
CA ARG A 237 -2.39 11.06 -0.56
C ARG A 237 -1.42 11.71 -1.55
N PHE A 238 -1.84 12.74 -2.29
CA PHE A 238 -0.96 13.42 -3.25
C PHE A 238 0.10 14.30 -2.58
N ASP A 239 -0.22 14.96 -1.46
CA ASP A 239 0.78 15.70 -0.68
C ASP A 239 1.89 14.73 -0.18
N ALA A 240 1.51 13.56 0.34
CA ALA A 240 2.45 12.50 0.74
C ALA A 240 3.24 11.92 -0.44
N TYR A 241 2.59 11.70 -1.60
CA TYR A 241 3.26 11.28 -2.84
C TYR A 241 4.42 12.22 -3.19
N PHE A 242 4.17 13.54 -3.25
CA PHE A 242 5.21 14.50 -3.63
C PHE A 242 6.28 14.67 -2.56
N GLU A 243 5.93 14.56 -1.28
CA GLU A 243 6.90 14.56 -0.19
C GLU A 243 7.85 13.36 -0.27
N GLN A 244 7.31 12.16 -0.46
CA GLN A 244 8.09 10.94 -0.58
C GLN A 244 8.90 10.89 -1.89
N LYS A 245 8.35 11.40 -2.99
CA LYS A 245 9.07 11.52 -4.27
C LYS A 245 10.31 12.40 -4.10
N ARG A 246 10.18 13.55 -3.42
CA ARG A 246 11.31 14.42 -3.07
C ARG A 246 12.34 13.74 -2.18
N SER A 247 11.92 12.99 -1.16
CA SER A 247 12.84 12.31 -0.25
C SER A 247 13.63 11.18 -0.93
N LEU A 248 13.04 10.55 -1.95
CA LEU A 248 13.68 9.53 -2.77
C LEU A 248 14.55 10.09 -3.91
N GLY A 249 14.45 11.39 -4.20
CA GLY A 249 15.21 12.05 -5.27
C GLY A 249 14.85 11.55 -6.67
N VAL A 250 13.59 11.19 -6.90
CA VAL A 250 13.05 10.67 -8.19
C VAL A 250 11.95 11.54 -8.77
#